data_AF-A0A942LE30-F1
#
_entry.id   AF-A0A942LE30-F1
#
_cell.length_a   1.000
_cell.length_b   1.000
_cell.length_c   1.000
_cell.angle_alpha   90.00
_cell.angle_beta   90.00
_cell.angle_gamma   90.00
#
_symmetry.space_group_name_H-M   'P 1'
#
loop_
_entity.id
_entity.type
_entity.pdbx_description
1 polymer ?
#
loop_
_entity_poly.entity_id
_entity_poly.type
_entity_poly.pdbx_seq_one_letter_code
_entity_poly.pdbx_strand_id
1 'polypeptide(L)'
;MADILTDMYIAEGARSVNNKNLERLVDYMPLVYEKHQIDSVQFAESNFYYNTRIDDYEAIYKMVDQRLKNLHTKYDTIIKKADSINRSKLYRKRLPKDSNDPKRIYPEEEEDF
;
A
#
# COMPACT_ATOMS: atom_id res chain seq x y z
N MET A 1 10.29 15.51 -7.95
CA MET A 1 11.19 14.46 -7.42
C MET A 1 10.50 13.53 -6.41
N ALA A 2 9.90 14.05 -5.33
CA ALA A 2 9.28 13.20 -4.30
C ALA A 2 8.21 12.22 -4.84
N ASP A 3 7.39 12.62 -5.82
CA ASP A 3 6.40 11.73 -6.45
C ASP A 3 7.06 10.54 -7.16
N ILE A 4 8.10 10.82 -7.96
CA ILE A 4 8.87 9.80 -8.70
C ILE A 4 9.48 8.81 -7.71
N LEU A 5 10.18 9.29 -6.68
CA LEU A 5 10.81 8.42 -5.68
C LEU A 5 9.78 7.57 -4.94
N THR A 6 8.62 8.14 -4.57
CA THR A 6 7.56 7.39 -3.90
C THR A 6 7.10 6.22 -4.76
N ASP A 7 6.84 6.45 -6.05
CA ASP A 7 6.41 5.40 -6.98
C ASP A 7 7.53 4.38 -7.25
N MET A 8 8.80 4.81 -7.32
CA MET A 8 9.95 3.91 -7.45
C MET A 8 10.07 2.97 -6.24
N TYR A 9 9.91 3.46 -5.01
CA TYR A 9 9.93 2.61 -3.81
C TYR A 9 8.78 1.61 -3.80
N ILE A 10 7.60 1.99 -4.28
CA ILE A 10 6.46 1.08 -4.43
C ILE A 10 6.77 0.01 -5.48
N ALA A 11 7.32 0.40 -6.63
CA ALA A 11 7.72 -0.52 -7.70
C ALA A 11 8.75 -1.54 -7.23
N GLU A 12 9.78 -1.10 -6.50
CA GLU A 12 10.81 -1.97 -5.95
C GLU A 12 10.25 -2.93 -4.89
N GLY A 13 9.40 -2.43 -3.98
CA GLY A 13 8.74 -3.28 -2.98
C GLY A 13 7.82 -4.34 -3.60
N ALA A 14 7.09 -3.98 -4.65
CA ALA A 14 6.17 -4.86 -5.36
C ALA A 14 6.88 -6.05 -6.04
N ARG A 15 8.16 -5.90 -6.38
CA ARG A 15 8.98 -6.91 -7.07
C ARG A 15 9.07 -8.23 -6.30
N SER A 16 8.97 -8.19 -4.97
CA SER A 16 9.01 -9.36 -4.08
C SER A 16 7.66 -10.10 -3.94
N VAL A 17 6.57 -9.48 -4.36
CA VAL A 17 5.19 -9.94 -4.16
C VAL A 17 4.63 -10.55 -5.46
N ASN A 18 3.83 -11.59 -5.33
CA ASN A 18 3.14 -12.19 -6.47
C ASN A 18 2.15 -11.17 -7.07
N ASN A 19 2.24 -10.95 -8.38
CA ASN A 19 1.21 -10.19 -9.08
C ASN A 19 -0.05 -11.04 -9.34
N LYS A 20 -1.05 -10.47 -10.02
CA LYS A 20 -2.30 -11.16 -10.35
C LYS A 20 -2.11 -12.41 -11.23
N ASN A 21 -0.98 -12.49 -11.94
CA ASN A 21 -0.58 -13.61 -12.78
C ASN A 21 0.34 -14.61 -12.06
N LEU A 22 0.55 -14.44 -10.74
CA LEU A 22 1.45 -15.25 -9.90
C LEU A 22 2.93 -15.12 -10.27
N GLU A 23 3.31 -14.05 -10.96
CA GLU A 23 4.69 -13.76 -11.32
C GLU A 23 5.39 -13.02 -10.18
N ARG A 24 6.70 -13.28 -10.02
CA ARG A 24 7.60 -12.63 -9.06
C ARG A 24 8.78 -12.02 -9.77
N LEU A 25 9.48 -11.11 -9.10
CA LEU A 25 10.69 -10.45 -9.60
C LEU A 25 10.47 -9.64 -10.88
N VAL A 26 9.22 -9.28 -11.18
CA VAL A 26 8.84 -8.42 -12.30
C VAL A 26 9.37 -7.00 -12.05
N ASP A 27 10.06 -6.46 -13.04
CA ASP A 27 10.52 -5.06 -12.99
C ASP A 27 9.36 -4.11 -13.32
N TYR A 28 9.00 -3.28 -12.35
CA TYR A 28 7.96 -2.27 -12.47
C TYR A 28 8.49 -0.86 -12.69
N MET A 29 9.82 -0.65 -12.71
CA MET A 29 10.43 0.65 -13.00
C MET A 29 9.98 1.26 -14.34
N PRO A 30 9.80 0.48 -15.43
CA PRO A 30 9.26 1.02 -16.68
C PRO A 30 7.91 1.72 -16.52
N LEU A 31 7.03 1.21 -15.65
CA LEU A 31 5.72 1.82 -15.39
C LEU A 31 5.86 3.16 -14.67
N VAL A 32 6.87 3.31 -13.82
CA VAL A 32 7.16 4.58 -13.13
C VAL A 32 7.65 5.62 -14.13
N TYR A 33 8.57 5.23 -15.01
CA TYR A 33 9.07 6.09 -16.08
C TYR A 33 7.96 6.55 -17.03
N GLU A 34 7.10 5.63 -17.47
CA GLU A 34 5.94 5.95 -18.29
C GLU A 34 4.97 6.92 -17.60
N LYS A 35 4.63 6.65 -16.33
CA LYS A 35 3.73 7.50 -15.54
C LYS A 35 4.22 8.94 -15.40
N HIS A 36 5.53 9.12 -15.19
CA HIS A 36 6.14 10.44 -14.97
C HIS A 36 6.68 11.08 -16.25
N GLN A 37 6.57 10.40 -17.41
CA GLN A 37 7.08 10.87 -18.70
C GLN A 37 8.58 11.20 -18.68
N ILE A 38 9.34 10.40 -17.93
CA ILE A 38 10.80 10.51 -17.82
C ILE A 38 11.44 9.20 -18.28
N ASP A 39 12.74 9.24 -18.53
CA ASP A 39 13.56 8.04 -18.71
C ASP A 39 14.59 7.90 -17.58
N SER A 40 15.39 6.83 -17.65
CA SER A 40 16.42 6.55 -16.66
C SER A 40 17.55 7.58 -16.63
N VAL A 41 17.86 8.22 -17.77
CA VAL A 41 18.91 9.24 -17.89
C VAL A 41 18.43 10.54 -17.24
N GLN A 42 17.23 11.00 -17.59
CA GLN A 42 16.60 12.17 -16.97
C GLN A 42 16.45 12.01 -15.45
N PHE A 43 16.10 10.80 -14.98
CA PHE A 43 16.09 10.50 -13.56
C PHE A 43 17.48 10.59 -12.94
N ALA A 44 18.50 9.99 -13.56
CA ALA A 44 19.87 10.01 -13.04
C ALA A 44 20.42 11.44 -12.92
N GLU A 45 20.17 12.29 -13.92
CA GLU A 45 20.56 13.70 -13.90
C GLU A 45 19.84 14.48 -12.79
N SER A 46 18.52 14.28 -12.66
CA SER A 46 17.74 14.91 -11.59
C SER A 46 18.20 14.45 -10.21
N ASN A 47 18.45 13.16 -10.05
CA ASN A 47 18.95 12.56 -8.82
C ASN A 47 20.34 13.14 -8.47
N PHE A 48 21.23 13.27 -9.45
CA PHE A 48 22.53 13.91 -9.27
C PHE A 48 22.39 15.36 -8.81
N TYR A 49 21.52 16.15 -9.45
CA TYR A 49 21.27 17.55 -9.08
C TYR A 49 20.87 17.68 -7.61
N TYR A 50 19.90 16.89 -7.14
CA TYR A 50 19.46 16.97 -5.74
C TYR A 50 20.47 16.37 -4.75
N ASN A 51 21.25 15.34 -5.14
CA ASN A 51 22.32 14.81 -4.28
C ASN A 51 23.40 15.85 -3.93
N THR A 52 23.62 16.86 -4.78
CA THR A 52 24.55 17.96 -4.46
C THR A 52 23.97 18.97 -3.47
N ARG A 53 22.68 18.89 -3.14
CA ARG A 53 21.94 19.81 -2.26
C ARG A 53 21.29 19.04 -1.13
N ILE A 54 22.09 18.75 -0.10
CA ILE A 54 21.73 17.83 0.99
C ILE A 54 20.43 18.25 1.67
N ASP A 55 20.26 19.53 2.01
CA ASP A 55 19.06 20.03 2.72
C ASP A 55 17.78 19.84 1.90
N ASP A 56 17.83 20.17 0.60
CA ASP A 56 16.71 19.97 -0.33
C ASP A 56 16.37 18.49 -0.46
N TYR A 57 17.40 17.64 -0.51
CA TYR A 57 17.24 16.20 -0.68
C TYR A 57 16.70 15.53 0.58
N GLU A 58 17.12 15.97 1.76
CA GLU A 58 16.55 15.54 3.03
C GLU A 58 15.06 15.87 3.11
N ALA A 59 14.66 17.08 2.70
CA ALA A 59 13.25 17.48 2.65
C ALA A 59 12.45 16.58 1.70
N ILE A 60 12.99 16.27 0.52
CA ILE A 60 12.38 15.33 -0.44
C ILE A 60 12.17 13.95 0.21
N TYR A 61 13.17 13.40 0.88
CA TYR A 61 13.04 12.09 1.54
C TYR A 61 12.03 12.10 2.68
N LYS A 62 11.97 13.16 3.48
CA LYS A 62 10.93 13.31 4.51
C LYS A 62 9.54 13.29 3.90
N MET A 63 9.33 13.95 2.76
CA MET A 63 8.06 13.91 2.03
C MET A 63 7.74 12.50 1.51
N VAL A 64 8.74 11.78 0.98
CA VAL A 64 8.58 10.39 0.50
C VAL A 64 8.17 9.47 1.65
N ASP A 65 8.88 9.53 2.79
CA ASP A 65 8.56 8.73 3.98
C ASP A 65 7.13 8.99 4.47
N GLN A 66 6.73 10.27 4.58
CA GLN A 66 5.38 10.63 5.00
C GLN A 66 4.32 10.09 4.04
N ARG A 67 4.56 10.15 2.73
CA ARG A 67 3.63 9.61 1.72
C ARG A 67 3.51 8.09 1.80
N LEU A 68 4.62 7.39 1.95
CA LEU A 68 4.62 5.93 2.10
C LEU A 68 3.87 5.50 3.37
N LYS A 69 4.07 6.19 4.49
CA LYS A 69 3.32 5.96 5.75
C LYS A 69 1.82 6.20 5.58
N ASN A 70 1.43 7.27 4.89
CA ASN A 70 0.03 7.59 4.61
C ASN A 70 -0.62 6.55 3.69
N LEU A 71 0.11 6.08 2.66
CA LEU A 71 -0.38 5.01 1.78
C LEU A 71 -0.52 3.70 2.55
N HIS A 72 0.47 3.35 3.37
CA HIS A 72 0.44 2.15 4.19
C HIS A 72 -0.78 2.13 5.12
N THR A 73 -0.98 3.19 5.91
CA THR A 73 -2.15 3.30 6.81
C THR A 73 -3.48 3.27 6.06
N LYS A 74 -3.57 3.93 4.91
CA LYS A 74 -4.75 3.88 4.05
C LYS A 74 -5.06 2.45 3.58
N TYR A 75 -4.08 1.71 3.06
CA TYR A 75 -4.32 0.36 2.56
C TYR A 75 -4.53 -0.66 3.69
N ASP A 76 -3.82 -0.51 4.82
CA ASP A 76 -4.03 -1.35 6.01
C ASP A 76 -5.47 -1.22 6.55
N THR A 77 -5.99 0.00 6.66
CA THR A 77 -7.39 0.21 7.08
C THR A 77 -8.41 -0.36 6.09
N ILE A 78 -8.13 -0.30 4.78
CA ILE A 78 -8.98 -0.92 3.76
C ILE A 78 -8.99 -2.44 3.91
N ILE A 79 -7.82 -3.07 4.08
CA ILE A 79 -7.67 -4.51 4.24
C ILE A 79 -8.41 -4.97 5.51
N LYS A 80 -8.17 -4.34 6.66
CA LYS A 80 -8.83 -4.67 7.93
C LYS A 80 -10.36 -4.59 7.85
N LYS A 81 -10.89 -3.57 7.18
CA LYS A 81 -12.34 -3.41 6.94
C LYS A 81 -12.88 -4.53 6.05
N ALA A 82 -12.19 -4.85 4.96
CA ALA A 82 -12.58 -5.95 4.07
C ALA A 82 -12.60 -7.28 4.82
N ASP A 83 -11.60 -7.55 5.65
CA ASP A 83 -11.53 -8.77 6.46
C ASP A 83 -12.66 -8.85 7.49
N SER A 84 -13.00 -7.76 8.17
CA SER A 84 -14.16 -7.71 9.08
C SER A 84 -15.48 -8.02 8.34
N ILE A 85 -15.68 -7.45 7.15
CA ILE A 85 -16.86 -7.72 6.32
C ILE A 85 -16.88 -9.18 5.84
N ASN A 86 -15.73 -9.73 5.45
CA ASN A 86 -15.64 -11.12 5.02
C ASN A 86 -15.88 -12.09 6.18
N ARG A 87 -15.33 -11.81 7.36
CA ARG A 87 -15.59 -12.56 8.59
C ARG A 87 -17.07 -12.54 8.93
N SER A 88 -17.72 -11.37 8.97
CA SER A 88 -19.15 -11.27 9.28
C SER A 88 -20.04 -12.02 8.27
N LYS A 89 -19.71 -11.99 6.97
CA LYS A 89 -20.39 -12.79 5.94
C LYS A 89 -20.24 -14.30 6.19
N LEU A 90 -19.03 -14.76 6.54
CA LEU A 90 -18.78 -16.16 6.88
C LEU A 90 -19.57 -16.58 8.13
N TYR A 91 -19.60 -15.74 9.19
CA TYR A 91 -20.42 -15.99 10.37
C TYR A 91 -21.90 -16.10 10.02
N ARG A 92 -22.45 -15.15 9.25
CA ARG A 92 -23.86 -15.18 8.82
C ARG A 92 -24.20 -16.41 7.98
N LYS A 93 -23.29 -16.88 7.12
CA LYS A 93 -23.48 -18.11 6.34
C LYS A 93 -23.48 -19.37 7.22
N ARG A 94 -22.79 -19.35 8.36
CA ARG A 94 -22.73 -20.45 9.33
C ARG A 94 -23.89 -20.43 10.34
N LEU A 95 -24.66 -19.33 10.44
CA LEU A 95 -25.84 -19.29 11.29
C LEU A 95 -26.93 -20.24 10.75
N PRO A 96 -27.52 -21.09 11.61
CA PRO A 96 -28.67 -21.91 11.23
C PRO A 96 -29.78 -21.03 10.66
N LYS A 97 -30.42 -21.48 9.58
CA LYS A 97 -31.36 -20.67 8.79
C LYS A 97 -32.70 -20.40 9.48
N ASP A 98 -32.88 -20.90 10.70
CA ASP A 98 -34.13 -20.78 11.44
C ASP A 98 -33.84 -20.70 12.94
N SER A 99 -33.92 -19.49 13.48
CA SER A 99 -34.19 -19.25 14.91
C SER A 99 -34.57 -17.80 15.06
N ASN A 100 -35.87 -17.57 15.21
CA ASN A 100 -36.50 -16.28 15.44
C ASN A 100 -36.23 -15.80 16.89
N ASP A 101 -34.95 -15.68 17.30
CA ASP A 101 -34.54 -15.29 18.65
C ASP A 101 -33.82 -13.93 18.64
N PRO A 102 -34.42 -12.86 19.19
CA PRO A 102 -33.86 -11.52 19.18
C PRO A 102 -32.70 -11.28 20.17
N LYS A 103 -32.20 -12.31 20.88
CA LYS A 103 -31.09 -12.18 21.86
C LYS A 103 -29.76 -12.81 21.42
N ARG A 104 -29.27 -12.47 20.22
CA ARG A 104 -27.85 -12.67 19.85
C ARG A 104 -27.21 -11.33 19.53
N ILE A 105 -27.03 -10.56 20.59
CA ILE A 105 -26.28 -9.30 20.60
C ILE A 105 -24.81 -9.65 20.38
N TYR A 106 -24.16 -8.84 19.54
CA TYR A 106 -22.80 -8.92 19.02
C TYR A 106 -21.76 -9.55 19.97
N PRO A 107 -20.78 -10.35 19.47
CA PRO A 107 -19.64 -10.72 20.28
C PRO A 107 -18.89 -9.44 20.67
N GLU A 108 -18.68 -9.25 21.97
CA GLU A 108 -17.87 -8.17 22.53
C GLU A 108 -16.52 -8.15 21.81
N GLU A 109 -16.13 -6.97 21.34
CA GLU A 109 -14.81 -6.74 20.76
C GLU A 109 -13.77 -7.07 21.84
N GLU A 110 -13.09 -8.21 21.72
CA GLU A 110 -11.88 -8.47 22.49
C GLU A 110 -10.83 -7.44 22.02
N GLU A 111 -10.54 -6.46 22.89
CA GLU A 111 -9.36 -5.62 22.77
C GLU A 111 -8.12 -6.50 22.92
N ASP A 112 -7.47 -6.81 21.79
CA ASP A 112 -6.13 -7.39 21.81
C ASP A 112 -5.12 -6.35 22.31
N PHE A 113 -4.59 -6.60 23.51
CA PHE A 113 -3.47 -5.89 24.16
C PHE A 113 -2.12 -6.13 23.46
#